data_AF-A0A7W8UP03-F1
#
_entry.id   AF-A0A7W8UP03-F1
#
_cell.length_a   1.000
_cell.length_b   1.000
_cell.length_c   1.000
_cell.angle_alpha   90.00
_cell.angle_beta   90.00
_cell.angle_gamma   90.00
#
_symmetry.space_group_name_H-M   'P 1'
#
loop_
_entity.id
_entity.type
_entity.pdbx_description
1 polymer ?
#
loop_
_entity_poly.entity_id
_entity_poly.type
_entity_poly.pdbx_seq_one_letter_code
_entity_poly.pdbx_strand_id
1 'polypeptide(L)' 'MLLWDADYLRYFVRELFPSRTTGATIAAGLVSDTQSLTIVSEMPEHGVIFSDGTEADFLEFNAGTRAVVTVAERHGSLVV' A
#
# COMPACT_ATOMS: atom_id res chain seq x y z
N MET A 1 -7.69 19.02 -1.25
CA MET A 1 -8.47 18.40 -2.34
C MET A 1 -7.49 17.63 -3.19
N LEU A 2 -7.68 16.31 -3.32
CA LEU A 2 -6.89 15.50 -4.26
C LEU A 2 -7.37 15.83 -5.67
N LEU A 3 -6.43 16.08 -6.59
CA LEU A 3 -6.77 16.25 -7.99
C LEU A 3 -6.91 14.87 -8.63
N TRP A 4 -7.89 14.72 -9.52
CA TRP A 4 -8.20 13.45 -10.18
C TRP A 4 -7.11 13.03 -11.19
N ASP A 5 -6.25 13.96 -11.59
CA ASP A 5 -5.13 13.79 -12.52
C ASP A 5 -3.77 13.66 -11.81
N ALA A 6 -3.76 13.38 -10.51
CA ALA A 6 -2.52 13.16 -9.77
C ALA A 6 -1.72 11.97 -10.32
N ASP A 7 -0.44 12.19 -10.55
CA ASP A 7 0.56 11.21 -10.99
C ASP A 7 1.20 10.43 -9.84
N TYR A 8 0.55 10.42 -8.67
CA TYR A 8 1.02 9.78 -7.45
C TYR A 8 -0.13 9.11 -6.69
N LEU A 9 0.21 8.07 -5.92
CA LEU A 9 -0.69 7.44 -4.96
C LEU A 9 -0.42 7.99 -3.55
N ARG A 10 -1.45 7.99 -2.70
CA ARG A 10 -1.32 8.24 -1.26
C ARG A 10 -1.59 6.96 -0.50
N TYR A 11 -0.77 6.70 0.51
CA TYR A 11 -1.05 5.65 1.48
C TYR A 11 -1.12 6.23 2.89
N PHE A 12 -1.86 5.55 3.75
CA PHE A 12 -1.91 5.80 5.18
C PHE A 12 -2.15 4.48 5.90
N VAL A 13 -1.54 4.31 7.05
CA VAL A 13 -1.74 3.15 7.91
C VAL A 13 -2.86 3.49 8.88
N ARG A 14 -3.85 2.61 8.93
CA ARG A 14 -4.90 2.67 9.93
C ARG A 14 -4.36 2.07 11.22
N GLU A 15 -4.64 2.74 12.34
CA GLU A 15 -4.30 2.25 13.69
C GLU A 15 -2.81 1.89 13.83
N LEU A 16 -1.95 2.91 13.92
CA LEU A 16 -0.53 2.66 14.18
C LEU A 16 -0.33 2.12 15.60
N PHE A 17 0.42 1.02 15.71
CA PHE A 17 0.79 0.40 16.98
C PHE A 17 2.30 0.54 17.25
N PRO A 18 2.77 1.74 17.65
CA PRO A 18 4.18 1.94 17.98
C PRO A 18 4.55 1.13 19.23
N SER A 19 5.52 0.23 19.09
CA SER A 19 6.13 -0.44 20.24
C SER A 19 7.50 0.18 20.55
N ARG A 20 8.05 -0.11 21.74
CA ARG A 20 9.41 0.29 22.12
C ARG A 20 10.48 -0.31 21.22
N THR A 21 10.19 -1.43 20.56
CA THR A 21 11.16 -2.22 19.77
C THR A 21 11.02 -2.00 18.27
N THR A 22 9.80 -1.80 17.75
CA THR A 22 9.53 -1.70 16.31
C THR A 22 9.23 -0.28 15.83
N GLY A 23 8.82 0.63 16.73
CA GLY A 23 8.39 1.98 16.35
C GLY A 23 7.20 1.98 15.36
N ALA A 24 7.00 3.11 14.68
CA ALA A 24 5.97 3.29 13.66
C ALA A 24 6.39 4.39 12.69
N THR A 25 7.36 4.12 11.82
CA THR A 25 7.93 5.11 10.88
C THR A 25 7.16 5.19 9.56
N ILE A 26 6.44 4.13 9.18
CA ILE A 26 5.59 4.08 7.99
C ILE A 26 4.16 4.40 8.42
N ALA A 27 3.79 5.69 8.35
CA ALA A 27 2.50 6.18 8.83
C ALA A 27 1.59 6.64 7.68
N ALA A 28 2.09 7.55 6.86
CA ALA A 28 1.42 8.03 5.67
C ALA A 28 2.48 8.58 4.71
N GLY A 29 2.19 8.58 3.42
CA GLY A 29 3.15 9.04 2.43
C GLY A 29 2.61 9.04 1.01
N LEU A 30 3.51 9.31 0.08
CA LEU A 30 3.27 9.34 -1.35
C LEU A 30 4.04 8.22 -2.02
N VAL A 31 3.44 7.66 -3.08
CA VAL A 31 4.10 6.76 -4.02
C VAL A 31 4.05 7.44 -5.38
N SER A 32 5.20 7.64 -6.00
CA SER A 32 5.34 8.24 -7.34
C SER A 32 6.17 7.33 -8.24
N ASP A 33 6.36 7.76 -9.48
CA ASP A 33 7.30 7.18 -10.45
C ASP A 33 8.74 7.01 -9.90
N THR A 34 9.15 7.92 -9.03
CA THR A 34 10.49 8.05 -8.44
C THR A 34 10.57 7.50 -7.03
N GLN A 35 9.44 7.21 -6.39
CA GLN A 35 9.36 6.72 -5.01
C GLN A 35 8.33 5.59 -4.88
N SER A 36 8.80 4.35 -4.85
CA SER A 36 7.96 3.17 -4.59
C SER A 36 7.73 2.92 -3.10
N LEU A 37 6.60 2.34 -2.73
CA LEU A 37 6.39 1.79 -1.38
C LEU A 37 6.72 0.29 -1.37
N THR A 38 7.74 -0.10 -0.62
CA THR A 38 8.07 -1.50 -0.37
C THR A 38 7.63 -1.89 1.03
N ILE A 39 6.86 -2.96 1.15
CA ILE A 39 6.44 -3.55 2.43
C ILE A 39 6.93 -4.99 2.49
N VAL A 40 7.52 -5.37 3.61
CA VAL A 40 7.87 -6.76 3.91
C VAL A 40 6.99 -7.21 5.06
N SER A 41 6.35 -8.37 4.90
CA SER A 41 5.55 -8.95 5.96
C SER A 41 6.44 -9.64 6.99
N GLU A 42 6.23 -9.28 8.25
CA GLU A 42 6.71 -10.02 9.42
C GLU A 42 5.57 -10.80 10.11
N MET A 43 4.36 -10.81 9.52
CA MET A 43 3.21 -11.52 10.08
C MET A 43 3.35 -13.02 9.84
N PRO A 44 3.33 -13.88 10.88
CA PRO A 44 3.49 -15.32 10.71
C PRO A 44 2.43 -15.94 9.81
N GLU A 45 1.18 -15.50 9.95
CA GLU A 45 0.00 -16.00 9.24
C GLU A 45 -1.08 -14.92 9.15
N HIS A 46 -2.09 -15.16 8.31
CA HIS A 46 -3.25 -14.28 8.09
C HIS A 46 -2.95 -12.87 7.57
N GLY A 47 -1.74 -12.63 7.05
CA GLY A 47 -1.46 -11.40 6.32
C GLY A 47 -2.16 -11.45 4.96
N VAL A 48 -2.87 -10.39 4.57
CA VAL A 48 -3.60 -10.32 3.30
C VAL A 48 -3.41 -8.98 2.61
N ILE A 49 -3.40 -8.99 1.28
CA ILE A 49 -3.51 -7.81 0.42
C ILE A 49 -4.74 -8.00 -0.46
N PHE A 50 -5.64 -7.04 -0.46
CA PHE A 50 -6.85 -7.06 -1.30
C PHE A 50 -7.06 -5.69 -1.96
N SER A 51 -7.82 -5.67 -3.05
CA SER A 51 -8.17 -4.48 -3.82
C SER A 51 -9.68 -4.22 -3.82
N ASP A 52 -10.08 -2.99 -4.11
CA ASP A 52 -11.48 -2.58 -4.32
C ASP A 52 -12.44 -2.92 -3.16
N GLY A 53 -11.90 -3.07 -1.95
CA GLY A 53 -12.68 -3.39 -0.75
C GLY A 53 -13.22 -4.83 -0.72
N THR A 54 -12.78 -5.72 -1.61
CA THR A 54 -13.25 -7.10 -1.67
C THR A 54 -12.23 -8.02 -0.99
N GLU A 55 -12.40 -8.26 0.30
CA GLU A 55 -11.49 -9.12 1.07
C GLU A 55 -11.54 -10.60 0.66
N ALA A 56 -12.65 -11.05 0.05
CA ALA A 56 -12.78 -12.43 -0.44
C ALA A 56 -11.85 -12.73 -1.63
N ASP A 57 -11.36 -11.70 -2.32
CA ASP A 57 -10.38 -11.81 -3.40
C ASP A 57 -9.07 -11.15 -2.93
N PHE A 58 -8.24 -11.96 -2.27
CA PHE A 58 -7.01 -11.51 -1.62
C PHE A 58 -5.80 -12.32 -2.04
N LEU A 59 -4.63 -11.68 -1.89
CA LEU A 59 -3.33 -12.32 -1.96
C LEU A 59 -2.80 -12.55 -0.54
N GLU A 60 -2.30 -13.75 -0.27
CA GLU A 60 -1.61 -14.03 0.99
C GLU A 60 -0.32 -13.19 1.10
N PHE A 61 -0.11 -12.62 2.29
CA PHE A 61 1.00 -11.73 2.61
C PHE A 61 1.63 -12.10 3.96
N ASN A 62 2.07 -13.35 4.06
CA ASN A 62 2.68 -13.92 5.26
C ASN A 62 4.20 -13.64 5.32
N ALA A 63 4.84 -14.00 6.42
CA ALA A 63 6.22 -13.68 6.74
C ALA A 63 7.19 -14.07 5.62
N GLY A 64 8.10 -13.15 5.28
CA GLY A 64 9.07 -13.32 4.20
C GLY A 64 8.54 -12.91 2.81
N THR A 65 7.27 -12.51 2.71
CA THR A 65 6.71 -11.96 1.47
C THR A 65 7.04 -10.46 1.35
N ARG A 66 7.31 -10.01 0.13
CA ARG A 66 7.58 -8.61 -0.21
C ARG A 66 6.56 -8.10 -1.22
N ALA A 67 5.89 -7.01 -0.88
CA ALA A 67 5.01 -6.27 -1.77
C ALA A 67 5.67 -4.95 -2.19
N VAL A 68 5.56 -4.60 -3.47
CA VAL A 68 6.06 -3.34 -4.01
C VAL A 68 4.91 -2.63 -4.72
N VAL A 69 4.56 -1.45 -4.24
CA VAL A 69 3.51 -0.60 -4.80
C VAL A 69 4.16 0.55 -5.57
N THR A 70 3.74 0.72 -6.82
CA THR A 70 4.20 1.75 -7.76
C THR A 70 3.01 2.34 -8.52
N VAL A 71 3.19 3.51 -9.12
CA VAL A 71 2.21 4.05 -10.08
C VAL A 71 2.20 3.13 -11.30
N ALA A 72 1.01 2.68 -11.70
CA ALA A 72 0.86 1.79 -12.84
C ALA A 72 1.20 2.50 -14.15
N GLU A 73 1.87 1.83 -15.08
CA GLU A 73 2.17 2.39 -16.41
C GLU A 73 0.92 2.68 -17.24
N ARG A 74 -0.20 2.01 -16.94
CA ARG A 74 -1.48 2.13 -17.65
C ARG A 74 -2.46 2.92 -16.80
N HIS A 75 -2.98 4.01 -17.36
CA HIS A 75 -3.94 4.88 -16.70
C HIS A 75 -5.33 4.72 -17.33
N GLY A 76 -6.36 4.59 -16.48
CA GLY A 76 -7.75 4.65 -16.92
C GLY A 76 -8.09 6.07 -17.35
N SER A 77 -8.48 6.26 -18.61
CA SER A 77 -8.96 7.54 -19.11
C SER A 77 -10.48 7.57 -19.08
N LEU A 78 -11.06 8.49 -18.30
CA LEU A 78 -12.49 8.76 -18.36
C LEU A 78 -12.75 9.64 -19.59
N VAL A 79 -13.40 9.07 -20.61
CA VAL A 79 -13.86 9.82 -21.79
C VAL A 79 -15.28 10.30 -21.51
N VAL A 80 -15.49 11.62 -21.57
CA VAL A 80 -16.79 12.29 -21.42
C VAL A 80 -17.25 12.88 -22.75
#